data_AF-E2B748-F1
#
_entry.id   AF-E2B748-F1
#
_cell.length_a   1.000
_cell.length_b   1.000
_cell.length_c   1.000
_cell.angle_alpha   90.00
_cell.angle_beta   90.00
_cell.angle_gamma   90.00
#
_symmetry.space_group_name_H-M   'P 1'
#
loop_
_entity.id
_entity.type
_entity.pdbx_description
1 polymer ?
#
loop_
_entity_poly.entity_id
_entity_poly.type
_entity_poly.pdbx_seq_one_letter_code
_entity_poly.pdbx_strand_id
1 'polypeptide(L)'
;MNSETLAFLYNCSAWVLERNVTLLLRLNYTELLSVVHEALNSSDRSDFLRDRIVDCVFANQERPFNLPWWQKLLWSLIYTIIVLVAIGGNSIVMWIVLDAFRKAEDRKELFLYRANENPPTNAEFRS
;
A
#
# COMPACT_ATOMS: atom_id res chain seq x y z
N MET A 1 27.89 18.62 -0.67
CA MET A 1 26.90 18.59 0.45
C MET A 1 26.20 19.93 0.45
N ASN A 2 24.87 19.92 0.41
CA ASN A 2 24.07 21.14 0.32
C ASN A 2 24.00 21.78 1.72
N SER A 3 23.91 23.11 1.82
CA SER A 3 23.81 23.83 3.10
C SER A 3 22.73 23.27 4.03
N GLU A 4 21.61 22.80 3.45
CA GLU A 4 20.49 22.21 4.20
C GLU A 4 20.81 20.83 4.80
N THR A 5 21.50 19.98 4.05
CA THR A 5 21.95 18.66 4.57
C THR A 5 22.90 18.83 5.75
N LEU A 6 23.71 19.89 5.73
CA LEU A 6 24.63 20.23 6.82
C LEU A 6 23.84 20.68 8.05
N ALA A 7 22.86 21.56 7.89
CA ALA A 7 22.02 22.06 8.97
C ALA A 7 21.22 20.93 9.67
N PHE A 8 20.71 19.97 8.90
CA PHE A 8 20.04 18.79 9.45
C PHE A 8 20.98 17.90 10.25
N LEU A 9 22.21 17.70 9.77
CA LEU A 9 23.21 16.88 10.45
C LEU A 9 23.59 17.50 11.81
N TYR A 10 23.73 18.83 11.87
CA TYR A 10 23.92 19.55 13.14
C TYR A 10 22.71 19.45 14.08
N ASN A 11 21.48 19.59 13.57
CA ASN A 11 20.28 19.50 14.41
C ASN A 11 20.05 18.08 14.95
N CYS A 12 20.23 17.06 14.09
CA CYS A 12 20.15 15.66 14.49
C CYS A 12 21.23 15.27 15.48
N SER A 13 22.49 15.65 15.24
CA SER A 13 23.57 15.35 16.19
C SER A 13 23.37 16.04 17.54
N ALA A 14 22.86 17.27 17.56
CA ALA A 14 22.51 17.97 18.79
C ALA A 14 21.37 17.29 19.55
N TRP A 15 20.34 16.84 18.84
CA TRP A 15 19.21 16.13 19.43
C TRP A 15 19.60 14.76 19.98
N VAL A 16 20.36 13.96 19.21
CA VAL A 16 20.77 12.61 19.61
C VAL A 16 21.82 12.62 20.73
N LEU A 17 22.75 13.57 20.75
CA LEU A 17 23.78 13.69 21.80
C LEU A 17 23.33 14.55 22.99
N GLU A 18 22.08 15.01 23.02
CA GLU A 18 21.53 15.95 24.01
C GLU A 18 22.44 17.18 24.25
N ARG A 19 23.20 17.59 23.23
CA ARG A 19 24.13 18.71 23.30
C ARG A 19 23.48 19.95 22.71
N ASN A 20 23.77 21.11 23.30
CA ASN A 20 23.26 22.38 22.79
C ASN A 20 23.66 22.59 21.32
N VAL A 21 22.66 22.78 20.46
CA VAL A 21 22.80 23.03 19.01
C VAL A 21 23.77 24.17 18.74
N THR A 22 23.75 25.21 19.59
CA THR A 22 24.61 26.40 19.49
C THR A 22 26.10 26.11 19.66
N LEU A 23 26.47 25.07 20.43
CA LEU A 23 27.87 24.63 20.52
C LEU A 23 28.27 23.84 19.28
N LEU A 24 27.40 22.93 18.82
CA LEU A 24 27.65 22.11 17.64
C LEU A 24 27.77 22.95 16.36
N LEU A 25 26.94 23.97 16.20
CA LEU A 25 26.96 24.86 15.03
C LEU A 25 28.22 25.73 14.92
N ARG A 26 28.97 25.89 16.03
CA ARG A 26 30.24 26.62 16.06
C ARG A 26 31.42 25.78 15.56
N LEU A 27 31.28 24.45 15.51
CA LEU A 27 32.33 23.55 15.05
C LEU A 27 32.32 23.44 13.53
N ASN A 28 33.51 23.35 12.94
CA ASN A 28 33.65 23.02 11.53
C ASN A 28 33.30 21.54 11.29
N TYR A 29 33.00 21.14 10.05
CA TYR A 29 32.54 19.78 9.74
C TYR A 29 33.48 18.69 10.25
N THR A 30 34.80 18.88 10.12
CA THR A 30 35.82 17.93 10.58
C THR A 30 35.84 17.79 12.10
N GLU A 31 35.62 18.88 12.81
CA GLU A 31 35.55 18.93 14.27
C GLU A 31 34.24 18.32 14.80
N LEU A 32 33.14 18.53 14.09
CA LEU A 32 31.89 17.84 14.38
C LEU A 32 32.08 16.32 14.26
N LEU A 33 32.69 15.88 13.15
CA LEU A 33 32.88 14.46 12.86
C LEU A 33 33.74 13.79 13.95
N SER A 34 34.81 14.46 14.40
CA SER A 34 35.66 13.93 15.48
C SER A 34 34.89 13.80 16.81
N VAL A 35 34.07 14.80 17.17
CA VAL A 35 33.25 14.75 18.40
C VAL A 35 32.18 13.66 18.35
N VAL A 36 31.52 13.48 17.20
CA VAL A 36 30.52 12.41 17.01
C VAL A 36 31.20 11.05 17.06
N HIS A 37 32.38 10.92 16.43
CA HIS A 37 33.12 9.66 16.42
C HIS A 37 33.65 9.30 17.81
N GLU A 38 34.12 10.29 18.57
CA GLU A 38 34.52 10.12 19.97
C GLU A 38 33.32 9.71 20.83
N ALA A 39 32.17 10.36 20.66
CA ALA A 39 30.95 10.00 21.39
C ALA A 39 30.48 8.56 21.07
N LEU A 40 30.61 8.15 19.81
CA LEU A 40 30.35 6.77 19.37
C LEU A 40 31.32 5.79 20.06
N ASN A 41 32.64 6.04 20.02
CA ASN A 41 33.63 5.15 20.61
C ASN A 41 33.58 5.09 22.14
N SER A 42 33.19 6.19 22.79
CA SER A 42 33.02 6.24 24.25
C SER A 42 31.77 5.51 24.75
N SER A 43 30.80 5.28 23.86
CA SER A 43 29.53 4.67 24.25
C SER A 43 29.60 3.15 24.20
N ASP A 44 29.15 2.51 25.27
CA ASP A 44 29.02 1.05 25.40
C ASP A 44 28.13 0.43 24.30
N ARG A 45 27.28 1.25 23.65
CA ARG A 45 26.34 0.83 22.60
C ARG A 45 26.41 1.70 21.36
N SER A 46 27.63 1.92 20.88
CA SER A 46 27.94 2.73 19.69
C SER A 46 27.10 2.39 18.45
N ASP A 47 26.81 1.11 18.22
CA ASP A 47 25.97 0.66 17.10
C ASP A 47 24.54 1.22 17.16
N PHE A 48 23.96 1.30 18.36
CA PHE A 48 22.62 1.85 18.56
C PHE A 48 22.61 3.38 18.36
N LEU A 49 23.62 4.09 18.87
CA LEU A 49 23.77 5.53 18.64
C LEU A 49 23.98 5.83 17.15
N ARG A 50 24.79 5.02 16.47
CA ARG A 50 25.03 5.16 15.03
C ARG A 50 23.74 5.01 14.24
N ASP A 51 22.96 3.98 14.55
CA ASP A 51 21.67 3.73 13.90
C ASP A 51 20.70 4.90 14.12
N ARG A 52 20.62 5.45 15.33
CA ARG A 52 19.79 6.63 15.64
C ARG A 52 20.21 7.89 14.88
N ILE A 53 21.52 8.15 14.73
CA ILE A 53 22.02 9.30 13.97
C ILE A 53 21.68 9.14 12.48
N VAL A 54 21.89 7.95 11.94
CA VAL A 54 21.54 7.60 10.55
C VAL A 54 20.03 7.80 10.36
N ASP A 55 19.20 7.20 11.20
CA ASP A 55 17.75 7.28 11.09
C ASP A 55 17.24 8.73 11.19
N CYS A 56 17.81 9.56 12.07
CA CYS A 56 17.47 10.98 12.19
C CYS A 56 17.83 11.78 10.92
N VAL A 57 19.04 11.58 10.38
CA VAL A 57 19.50 12.28 9.17
C VAL A 57 18.71 11.83 7.94
N PHE A 58 18.41 10.54 7.81
CA PHE A 58 17.67 9.98 6.69
C PHE A 58 16.15 10.23 6.77
N ALA A 59 15.57 10.31 7.97
CA ALA A 59 14.16 10.66 8.14
C ALA A 59 13.86 12.11 7.74
N ASN A 60 14.81 13.00 8.02
CA ASN A 60 14.71 14.43 7.71
C ASN A 60 15.22 14.81 6.33
N GLN A 61 16.03 13.95 5.71
CA GLN A 61 16.30 14.06 4.28
C GLN A 61 15.02 13.63 3.56
N GLU A 62 14.08 14.58 3.44
CA GLU A 62 12.91 14.47 2.59
C GLU A 62 13.39 13.87 1.27
N ARG A 63 12.95 12.65 0.99
CA ARG A 63 13.42 11.90 -0.18
C ARG A 63 13.31 12.86 -1.38
N PRO A 64 14.42 13.22 -2.05
CA PRO A 64 14.38 14.24 -3.11
C PRO A 64 13.53 13.81 -4.31
N PHE A 65 12.99 12.58 -4.28
CA PHE A 65 11.92 12.08 -5.14
C PHE A 65 10.57 12.09 -4.42
N ASN A 66 10.16 13.25 -3.91
CA ASN A 66 8.74 13.50 -3.68
C ASN A 66 8.08 13.61 -5.05
N LEU A 67 7.68 12.47 -5.63
CA LEU A 67 6.75 12.48 -6.77
C LEU A 67 5.58 13.38 -6.37
N PRO A 68 5.27 14.44 -7.16
CA PRO A 68 4.23 15.39 -6.83
C PRO A 68 2.97 14.63 -6.45
N TRP A 69 2.32 15.03 -5.36
CA TRP A 69 1.16 14.31 -4.81
C TRP A 69 0.06 14.07 -5.86
N TRP A 70 -0.05 14.98 -6.83
CA TRP A 70 -0.88 14.85 -8.02
C TRP A 70 -0.61 13.59 -8.86
N GLN A 71 0.66 13.18 -9.04
CA GLN A 71 1.00 11.94 -9.75
C GLN A 71 0.56 10.71 -8.96
N LYS A 72 0.70 10.71 -7.63
CA LYS A 72 0.22 9.60 -6.79
C LYS A 72 -1.30 9.42 -6.93
N LEU A 73 -2.06 10.51 -6.99
CA LEU A 73 -3.50 10.46 -7.21
C LEU A 73 -3.87 9.98 -8.60
N LEU A 74 -3.16 10.44 -9.64
CA LEU A 74 -3.41 10.02 -11.02
C LEU A 74 -3.25 8.50 -11.18
N TRP A 75 -2.16 7.94 -10.64
CA TRP A 75 -1.90 6.50 -10.69
C TRP A 75 -2.93 5.69 -9.88
N SER A 76 -3.31 6.17 -8.70
CA SER A 76 -4.35 5.54 -7.88
C SER A 76 -5.70 5.49 -8.60
N LEU A 77 -6.09 6.59 -9.26
CA LEU A 77 -7.34 6.68 -9.99
C LEU A 77 -7.38 5.73 -11.19
N ILE A 78 -6.30 5.66 -11.98
CA ILE A 78 -6.17 4.69 -13.09
C ILE A 78 -6.31 3.27 -12.57
N TYR A 79 -5.63 2.93 -11.48
CA TYR A 79 -5.68 1.59 -10.89
C TYR A 79 -7.09 1.23 -10.42
N THR A 80 -7.78 2.18 -9.79
CA THR A 80 -9.16 2.02 -9.32
C THR A 80 -10.11 1.74 -10.49
N ILE A 81 -9.95 2.43 -11.62
CA ILE A 81 -10.77 2.19 -12.82
C ILE A 81 -10.51 0.80 -13.40
N ILE A 82 -9.25 0.39 -13.52
CA ILE A 82 -8.89 -0.95 -14.02
C ILE A 82 -9.54 -2.04 -13.15
N VAL A 83 -9.43 -1.91 -11.83
CA VAL A 83 -10.03 -2.85 -10.88
C VAL A 83 -11.57 -2.85 -10.98
N LEU A 84 -12.20 -1.68 -11.08
CA LEU A 84 -13.65 -1.57 -11.26
C LEU A 84 -14.14 -2.26 -12.54
N VAL A 85 -13.44 -2.08 -13.66
CA VAL A 85 -13.78 -2.73 -14.93
C VAL A 85 -13.55 -4.23 -14.85
N ALA A 86 -12.45 -4.67 -14.23
CA ALA A 86 -12.16 -6.09 -14.05
C ALA A 86 -13.21 -6.79 -13.17
N ILE A 87 -13.57 -6.19 -12.04
CA ILE A 87 -14.62 -6.73 -11.16
C ILE A 87 -15.97 -6.65 -11.87
N GLY A 88 -16.31 -5.49 -12.44
CA GLY A 88 -17.58 -5.25 -13.12
C GLY A 88 -17.81 -6.21 -14.29
N GLY A 89 -16.82 -6.40 -15.16
CA GLY A 89 -16.92 -7.34 -16.28
C GLY A 89 -17.18 -8.77 -15.83
N ASN A 90 -16.49 -9.23 -14.79
CA ASN A 90 -16.70 -10.57 -14.24
C ASN A 90 -18.05 -10.69 -13.50
N SER A 91 -18.43 -9.66 -12.72
CA SER A 91 -19.68 -9.63 -11.97
C SER A 91 -20.90 -9.55 -12.87
N ILE A 92 -20.85 -8.78 -13.96
CA ILE A 92 -21.97 -8.64 -14.92
C ILE A 92 -22.16 -9.95 -15.69
N VAL A 93 -21.09 -10.58 -16.17
CA VAL A 93 -21.18 -11.88 -16.85
C VAL A 93 -21.77 -12.93 -15.91
N MET A 94 -21.29 -12.98 -14.67
CA MET A 94 -21.80 -13.93 -13.68
C MET A 94 -23.28 -13.68 -13.37
N TRP A 95 -23.71 -12.42 -13.26
CA TRP A 95 -25.11 -12.06 -13.02
C TRP A 95 -26.04 -12.56 -14.14
N ILE A 96 -25.63 -12.37 -15.39
CA ILE A 96 -26.41 -12.83 -16.56
C ILE A 96 -26.50 -14.36 -16.60
N VAL A 97 -25.38 -15.06 -16.35
CA VAL A 97 -25.35 -16.53 -16.35
C VAL A 97 -26.18 -17.11 -15.21
N LEU A 98 -26.10 -16.54 -14.01
CA LEU A 98 -26.92 -16.93 -12.87
C LEU A 98 -28.41 -16.78 -13.14
N ASP A 99 -28.84 -15.65 -13.71
CA ASP A 99 -30.26 -15.43 -13.99
C ASP A 99 -30.78 -16.40 -15.07
N ALA A 100 -29.97 -16.67 -16.11
CA ALA A 100 -30.31 -17.65 -17.13
C ALA A 100 -30.40 -19.08 -16.57
N PHE A 101 -29.46 -19.48 -15.71
CA PHE A 101 -29.47 -20.79 -15.06
C PHE A 101 -30.66 -20.95 -14.11
N ARG A 102 -30.95 -19.95 -13.28
CA ARG A 102 -32.12 -19.92 -12.39
C ARG A 102 -33.42 -20.08 -13.19
N LYS A 103 -33.54 -19.38 -14.31
CA LYS A 103 -34.72 -19.47 -15.19
C LYS A 103 -34.86 -20.82 -15.89
N ALA A 104 -33.76 -21.55 -16.09
CA ALA A 104 -33.80 -22.92 -16.60
C ALA A 104 -34.33 -23.89 -15.53
N GLU A 105 -33.95 -23.70 -14.27
CA GLU A 105 -34.42 -24.52 -13.16
C GLU A 105 -35.91 -24.34 -12.90
N ASP A 106 -36.39 -23.09 -12.84
CA ASP A 106 -37.82 -22.78 -12.68
C ASP A 106 -38.70 -23.43 -13.77
N ARG A 107 -38.18 -23.52 -15.01
CA ARG A 107 -38.89 -24.19 -16.09
C ARG A 107 -39.00 -25.70 -15.87
N LYS A 108 -37.99 -26.35 -15.32
CA LYS A 108 -38.01 -27.82 -15.11
C LYS A 108 -39.06 -28.20 -14.07
N GLU A 109 -39.11 -27.48 -12.95
CA GLU A 109 -40.11 -27.67 -11.92
C GLU A 109 -41.52 -27.52 -12.49
N LEU A 110 -41.75 -26.53 -13.35
CA LEU A 110 -43.03 -26.35 -14.04
C LEU A 110 -43.37 -27.50 -15.00
N PHE A 111 -42.38 -28.03 -15.73
CA PHE A 111 -42.59 -29.20 -16.59
C PHE A 111 -42.90 -30.46 -15.81
N LEU A 112 -42.21 -30.71 -14.69
CA LEU A 112 -42.48 -31.85 -13.80
C LEU A 112 -43.86 -31.72 -13.14
N TYR A 113 -44.22 -30.52 -12.68
CA TYR A 113 -45.55 -30.24 -12.16
C TYR A 113 -46.63 -30.53 -13.22
N ARG A 114 -46.45 -30.04 -14.46
CA ARG A 114 -47.37 -30.29 -15.57
C ARG A 114 -47.44 -31.78 -15.96
N ALA A 115 -46.32 -32.50 -15.95
CA ALA A 115 -46.27 -33.92 -16.26
C ALA A 115 -46.94 -34.79 -15.18
N ASN A 116 -46.91 -34.35 -13.92
CA ASN A 116 -47.63 -34.98 -12.82
C ASN A 116 -49.14 -34.71 -12.90
N GLU A 117 -49.55 -33.51 -13.31
CA GLU A 117 -50.96 -33.12 -13.40
C GLU A 117 -51.70 -33.75 -14.60
N ASN A 118 -50.99 -33.96 -15.73
CA ASN A 118 -51.51 -34.71 -16.88
C ASN A 118 -50.63 -35.92 -17.15
N PRO A 119 -50.84 -37.05 -16.44
CA PRO A 119 -50.12 -38.28 -16.74
C PRO A 119 -50.47 -38.72 -18.16
N PRO A 120 -49.48 -39.14 -18.98
CA PRO A 120 -49.74 -39.63 -20.32
C PRO A 120 -50.70 -40.83 -20.22
N THR A 121 -51.92 -40.64 -20.72
CA THR A 121 -52.89 -41.72 -20.81
C THR A 121 -52.48 -42.61 -21.98
N ASN A 122 -52.48 -43.92 -21.75
CA ASN A 122 -51.98 -44.97 -22.65
C ASN A 122 -52.75 -45.11 -23.98
N ALA A 123 -53.39 -44.05 -24.48
CA ALA A 123 -54.27 -44.06 -25.64
C ALA A 123 -53.57 -43.69 -26.96
N GLU A 124 -52.33 -43.17 -26.93
CA GLU A 124 -51.66 -42.68 -28.14
C GLU A 124 -50.54 -43.60 -28.67
N PHE A 125 -50.37 -44.80 -28.09
CA PHE A 125 -49.37 -45.80 -28.53
C PHE A 125 -49.96 -46.97 -29.33
N ARG A 126 -51.23 -46.85 -29.79
CA ARG A 126 -51.91 -47.87 -30.60
C ARG A 126 -52.66 -47.23 -31.77
N SER A 127 -51.91 -46.75 -32.76
CA SER A 127 -52.36 -46.61 -34.15
C SER A 127 -51.18 -46.79 -35.09
#